data_AF-A0A0F9SL89-F1
#
_entry.id   AF-A0A0F9SL89-F1
#
_cell.length_a   1.000
_cell.length_b   1.000
_cell.length_c   1.000
_cell.angle_alpha   90.00
_cell.angle_beta   90.00
_cell.angle_gamma   90.00
#
_symmetry.space_group_name_H-M   'P 1'
#
loop_
_entity.id
_entity.type
_entity.pdbx_description
1 polymer ?
#
loop_
_entity_poly.entity_id
_entity_poly.type
_entity_poly.pdbx_seq_one_letter_code
_entity_poly.pdbx_strand_id
1 'polypeptide(L)'
;MAILSPTIIAGDLQQDIEDRIVDICGVEFHDYLHDDRILTQEIFEQHFEEILEFIESRNNYIYYQVLGYFILKTGATLPSYLRDTIDESTNWEYDKEQRWPNHWLNLRRFYLNDLRKKIRAHKSGVKTNLFNLKISSDDELSTLCIGLDSLLTNDLIGRHKEVTHVNLDYQGLKEFPTMVFRFENLTKLSIENNQIITIPSEINQLRNLQELYLGFNKIESIPETISHLRKLKILFLARNNLETLPDSIGGLESLKEIFLFDNLIWKLPESFLKLKGKCFVNLENNRLKNNPFAIDWDSMMPDLDSK
;
A
#
# COMPACT_ATOMS: atom_id res chain seq x y z
N MET A 1 7.60 -15.70 -14.12
CA MET A 1 7.26 -14.26 -14.19
C MET A 1 5.86 -14.09 -13.61
N ALA A 2 5.65 -13.05 -12.80
CA ALA A 2 4.44 -12.76 -11.99
C ALA A 2 4.24 -13.57 -10.69
N ILE A 3 5.08 -13.31 -9.67
CA ILE A 3 4.70 -13.49 -8.25
C ILE A 3 5.27 -12.30 -7.47
N LEU A 4 4.76 -11.09 -7.73
CA LEU A 4 5.15 -9.88 -7.01
C LEU A 4 3.93 -8.93 -6.92
N SER A 5 3.51 -8.60 -5.70
CA SER A 5 2.43 -7.69 -5.30
C SER A 5 1.03 -8.26 -5.03
N PRO A 6 0.64 -8.31 -3.75
CA PRO A 6 -0.73 -8.00 -3.30
C PRO A 6 -0.90 -6.72 -2.45
N THR A 7 -0.35 -5.60 -2.92
CA THR A 7 -1.27 -4.45 -3.09
C THR A 7 -2.35 -4.93 -4.06
N ILE A 8 -3.61 -4.57 -3.93
CA ILE A 8 -4.72 -5.09 -4.77
C ILE A 8 -4.32 -5.17 -6.28
N ILE A 9 -3.73 -6.30 -6.68
CA ILE A 9 -2.99 -6.53 -7.93
C ILE A 9 -2.88 -8.06 -8.04
N ALA A 10 -3.89 -8.69 -8.64
CA ALA A 10 -3.56 -9.77 -9.55
C ALA A 10 -2.99 -9.05 -10.78
N GLY A 11 -1.69 -9.21 -11.04
CA GLY A 11 -0.81 -8.41 -11.91
C GLY A 11 -1.30 -7.97 -13.29
N ASP A 12 -2.41 -8.51 -13.78
CA ASP A 12 -3.00 -8.15 -15.07
C ASP A 12 -4.50 -7.86 -14.88
N LEU A 13 -5.24 -8.75 -14.21
CA LEU A 13 -6.71 -8.68 -14.14
C LEU A 13 -7.29 -7.40 -13.52
N GLN A 14 -6.67 -6.78 -12.51
CA GLN A 14 -7.26 -5.58 -11.89
C GLN A 14 -6.99 -4.31 -12.68
N GLN A 15 -5.76 -4.15 -13.17
CA GLN A 15 -5.43 -3.02 -14.02
C GLN A 15 -6.26 -3.07 -15.31
N ASP A 16 -6.53 -4.27 -15.83
CA ASP A 16 -7.45 -4.48 -16.96
C ASP A 16 -8.89 -4.05 -16.62
N ILE A 17 -9.36 -4.28 -15.39
CA ILE A 17 -10.69 -3.83 -14.95
C ILE A 17 -10.72 -2.30 -14.80
N GLU A 18 -9.70 -1.72 -14.19
CA GLU A 18 -9.60 -0.26 -14.01
C GLU A 18 -9.52 0.46 -15.35
N ASP A 19 -8.64 0.00 -16.25
CA ASP A 19 -8.53 0.46 -17.63
C ASP A 19 -9.88 0.37 -18.33
N ARG A 20 -10.53 -0.80 -18.26
CA ARG A 20 -11.83 -0.97 -18.91
C ARG A 20 -12.93 -0.06 -18.35
N ILE A 21 -12.98 0.18 -17.05
CA ILE A 21 -13.94 1.12 -16.45
C ILE A 21 -13.66 2.56 -16.92
N VAL A 22 -12.39 2.94 -16.97
CA VAL A 22 -11.95 4.28 -17.41
C VAL A 22 -12.24 4.49 -18.90
N ASP A 23 -12.00 3.47 -19.73
CA ASP A 23 -12.34 3.42 -21.16
C ASP A 23 -13.85 3.53 -21.39
N ILE A 24 -14.68 2.80 -20.62
CA ILE A 24 -16.15 2.94 -20.66
C ILE A 24 -16.58 4.38 -20.36
N CYS A 25 -15.88 5.08 -19.48
CA CYS A 25 -16.14 6.48 -19.16
C CYS A 25 -15.66 7.47 -20.24
N GLY A 26 -15.08 7.00 -21.34
CA GLY A 26 -14.54 7.83 -22.42
C GLY A 26 -13.26 8.57 -22.04
N VAL A 27 -12.51 8.05 -21.06
CA VAL A 27 -11.26 8.62 -20.58
C VAL A 27 -10.10 7.71 -21.00
N GLU A 28 -9.03 8.31 -21.51
CA GLU A 28 -7.80 7.57 -21.80
C GLU A 28 -7.13 7.12 -20.50
N PHE A 29 -6.87 5.83 -20.35
CA PHE A 29 -6.29 5.29 -19.12
C PHE A 29 -4.92 5.89 -18.79
N HIS A 30 -4.13 6.22 -19.80
CA HIS A 30 -2.86 6.92 -19.62
C HIS A 30 -3.04 8.30 -18.95
N ASP A 31 -4.02 9.08 -19.40
CA ASP A 31 -4.32 10.40 -18.85
C ASP A 31 -4.87 10.27 -17.43
N TYR A 32 -5.68 9.24 -17.16
CA TYR A 32 -6.21 8.95 -15.83
C TYR A 32 -5.11 8.58 -14.83
N LEU A 33 -4.09 7.83 -15.26
CA LEU A 33 -2.92 7.52 -14.42
C LEU A 33 -2.10 8.78 -14.10
N HIS A 34 -2.13 9.79 -14.97
CA HIS A 34 -1.44 11.06 -14.78
C HIS A 34 -2.23 12.05 -13.90
N ASP A 35 -3.54 12.15 -14.11
CA ASP A 35 -4.45 12.97 -13.33
C ASP A 35 -5.81 12.28 -13.20
N ASP A 36 -6.02 11.63 -12.07
CA ASP A 36 -7.24 10.86 -11.86
C ASP A 36 -8.50 11.71 -11.61
N ARG A 37 -8.34 13.02 -11.44
CA ARG A 37 -9.46 13.97 -11.24
C ARG A 37 -10.25 14.20 -12.52
N ILE A 38 -9.70 13.79 -13.66
CA ILE A 38 -10.41 13.83 -14.95
C ILE A 38 -11.63 12.92 -14.94
N LEU A 39 -11.63 11.86 -14.13
CA LEU A 39 -12.80 11.03 -13.91
C LEU A 39 -13.67 11.63 -12.79
N THR A 40 -14.62 12.47 -13.17
CA THR A 40 -15.53 13.14 -12.23
C THR A 40 -16.70 12.26 -11.82
N GLN A 41 -17.44 12.69 -10.78
CA GLN A 41 -18.70 12.03 -10.39
C GLN A 41 -19.68 11.98 -11.57
N GLU A 42 -19.85 13.08 -12.28
CA GLU A 42 -20.80 13.21 -13.40
C GLU A 42 -20.44 12.26 -14.55
N ILE A 43 -19.17 12.23 -14.95
CA ILE A 43 -18.68 11.33 -16.01
C ILE A 43 -18.91 9.87 -15.61
N PHE A 44 -18.57 9.51 -14.37
CA PHE A 44 -18.73 8.15 -13.88
C PHE A 44 -20.21 7.72 -13.77
N GLU A 45 -21.08 8.59 -13.24
CA GLU A 45 -22.52 8.32 -13.12
C GLU A 45 -23.23 8.26 -14.47
N GLN A 46 -22.78 9.04 -15.47
CA GLN A 46 -23.32 8.98 -16.83
C GLN A 46 -23.17 7.59 -17.48
N HIS A 47 -22.08 6.88 -17.18
CA HIS A 47 -21.76 5.58 -17.75
C HIS A 47 -22.01 4.41 -16.78
N PHE A 48 -22.70 4.66 -15.66
CA PHE A 48 -22.81 3.69 -14.56
C PHE A 48 -23.48 2.37 -14.97
N GLU A 49 -24.49 2.41 -15.84
CA GLU A 49 -25.18 1.21 -16.34
C GLU A 49 -24.24 0.34 -17.19
N GLU A 50 -23.45 0.93 -18.08
CA GLU A 50 -22.48 0.20 -18.91
C GLU A 50 -21.34 -0.40 -18.06
N ILE A 51 -20.89 0.34 -17.05
CA ILE A 51 -19.94 -0.16 -16.05
C ILE A 51 -20.55 -1.37 -15.34
N LEU A 52 -21.81 -1.27 -14.89
CA LEU A 52 -22.47 -2.35 -14.16
C LEU A 52 -22.62 -3.61 -15.01
N GLU A 53 -23.04 -3.50 -16.28
CA GLU A 53 -23.09 -4.64 -17.21
C GLU A 53 -21.73 -5.34 -17.31
N PHE A 54 -20.64 -4.57 -17.41
CA PHE A 54 -19.29 -5.11 -17.42
C PHE A 54 -18.95 -5.85 -16.11
N ILE A 55 -19.25 -5.25 -14.95
CA ILE A 55 -18.99 -5.84 -13.63
C ILE A 55 -19.76 -7.15 -13.43
N GLU A 56 -21.06 -7.16 -13.75
CA GLU A 56 -21.93 -8.31 -13.54
C GLU A 56 -21.63 -9.47 -14.50
N SER A 57 -21.09 -9.19 -15.69
CA SER A 57 -20.77 -10.20 -16.70
C SER A 57 -19.73 -11.25 -16.28
N ARG A 58 -18.94 -10.97 -15.22
CA ARG A 58 -17.78 -11.80 -14.84
C ARG A 58 -17.92 -12.56 -13.52
N ASN A 59 -19.04 -12.41 -12.80
CA ASN A 59 -19.35 -13.05 -11.50
C ASN A 59 -18.11 -13.23 -10.60
N ASN A 60 -17.34 -12.16 -10.40
CA ASN A 60 -16.06 -12.19 -9.69
C ASN A 60 -15.97 -11.02 -8.71
N TYR A 61 -15.67 -11.31 -7.45
CA TYR A 61 -15.59 -10.32 -6.38
C TYR A 61 -14.55 -9.22 -6.59
N ILE A 62 -13.50 -9.46 -7.38
CA ILE A 62 -12.52 -8.40 -7.71
C ILE A 62 -13.18 -7.26 -8.50
N TYR A 63 -14.15 -7.57 -9.37
CA TYR A 63 -14.85 -6.55 -10.15
C TYR A 63 -15.65 -5.63 -9.24
N TYR A 64 -16.40 -6.20 -8.28
CA TYR A 64 -17.13 -5.42 -7.29
C TYR A 64 -16.19 -4.64 -6.35
N GLN A 65 -15.01 -5.18 -6.01
CA GLN A 65 -14.00 -4.44 -5.24
C GLN A 65 -13.53 -3.18 -5.99
N VAL A 66 -13.24 -3.31 -7.28
CA VAL A 66 -12.81 -2.19 -8.14
C VAL A 66 -13.95 -1.20 -8.36
N LEU A 67 -15.18 -1.66 -8.59
CA LEU A 67 -16.36 -0.80 -8.65
C LEU A 67 -16.50 0.03 -7.37
N GLY A 68 -16.35 -0.60 -6.21
CA GLY A 68 -16.35 0.07 -4.92
C GLY A 68 -15.27 1.14 -4.80
N TYR A 69 -14.06 0.87 -5.28
CA TYR A 69 -12.99 1.88 -5.35
C TYR A 69 -13.41 3.11 -6.15
N PHE A 70 -13.93 2.94 -7.36
CA PHE A 70 -14.35 4.06 -8.21
C PHE A 70 -15.52 4.85 -7.63
N ILE A 71 -16.48 4.17 -7.00
CA ILE A 71 -17.61 4.83 -6.32
C ILE A 71 -17.11 5.75 -5.21
N LEU A 72 -16.19 5.26 -4.37
CA LEU A 72 -15.62 6.06 -3.29
C LEU A 72 -14.78 7.21 -3.84
N LYS A 73 -13.96 6.95 -4.86
CA LYS A 73 -13.09 7.96 -5.50
C LYS A 73 -13.88 9.10 -6.14
N THR A 74 -14.91 8.76 -6.90
CA THR A 74 -15.72 9.74 -7.64
C THR A 74 -16.78 10.38 -6.76
N GLY A 75 -17.19 9.73 -5.67
CA GLY A 75 -18.31 10.13 -4.82
C GLY A 75 -19.66 9.73 -5.40
N ALA A 76 -19.69 8.86 -6.41
CA ALA A 76 -20.90 8.47 -7.13
C ALA A 76 -21.97 7.83 -6.23
N THR A 77 -23.21 7.92 -6.68
CA THR A 77 -24.36 7.33 -6.00
C THR A 77 -24.24 5.81 -5.97
N LEU A 78 -24.41 5.24 -4.78
CA LEU A 78 -24.30 3.79 -4.56
C LEU A 78 -25.66 3.20 -4.15
N PRO A 79 -26.33 2.44 -5.05
CA PRO A 79 -27.53 1.67 -4.72
C PRO A 79 -27.30 0.68 -3.57
N SER A 80 -28.34 0.44 -2.76
CA SER A 80 -28.23 -0.42 -1.58
C SER A 80 -27.85 -1.87 -1.92
N TYR A 81 -28.39 -2.43 -3.01
CA TYR A 81 -28.07 -3.82 -3.39
C TYR A 81 -26.59 -3.97 -3.77
N LEU A 82 -26.03 -3.01 -4.53
CA LEU A 82 -24.60 -3.01 -4.85
C LEU A 82 -23.73 -2.78 -3.62
N ARG A 83 -24.21 -1.98 -2.66
CA ARG A 83 -23.50 -1.77 -1.40
C ARG A 83 -23.28 -3.11 -0.69
N ASP A 84 -24.31 -3.93 -0.60
CA ASP A 84 -24.25 -5.24 0.04
C ASP A 84 -23.35 -6.20 -0.76
N THR A 85 -23.45 -6.21 -2.10
CA THR A 85 -22.59 -7.05 -2.95
C THR A 85 -21.11 -6.67 -2.85
N ILE A 86 -20.80 -5.36 -2.87
CA ILE A 86 -19.42 -4.89 -2.69
C ILE A 86 -18.94 -5.24 -1.28
N ASP A 87 -19.78 -5.10 -0.25
CA ASP A 87 -19.45 -5.51 1.12
C ASP A 87 -19.08 -6.99 1.20
N GLU A 88 -19.90 -7.88 0.66
CA GLU A 88 -19.65 -9.32 0.62
C GLU A 88 -18.38 -9.66 -0.15
N SER A 89 -18.11 -8.95 -1.26
CA SER A 89 -16.92 -9.15 -2.08
C SER A 89 -15.61 -8.97 -1.31
N THR A 90 -15.63 -8.20 -0.22
CA THR A 90 -14.45 -7.97 0.63
C THR A 90 -14.13 -9.11 1.60
N ASN A 91 -15.02 -10.11 1.74
CA ASN A 91 -14.79 -11.32 2.55
C ASN A 91 -13.87 -12.31 1.82
N TRP A 92 -12.67 -11.82 1.48
CA TRP A 92 -11.70 -12.58 0.73
C TRP A 92 -11.02 -13.65 1.58
N GLU A 93 -11.06 -14.87 1.07
CA GLU A 93 -10.27 -15.99 1.56
C GLU A 93 -9.16 -16.32 0.55
N TYR A 94 -8.04 -16.83 1.05
CA TYR A 94 -6.92 -17.24 0.21
C TYR A 94 -6.66 -18.73 0.38
N ASP A 95 -6.15 -19.34 -0.68
CA ASP A 95 -5.74 -20.74 -0.66
C ASP A 95 -4.52 -20.90 0.28
N LYS A 96 -4.72 -21.68 1.34
CA LYS A 96 -3.66 -21.97 2.33
C LYS A 96 -2.56 -22.87 1.76
N GLU A 97 -2.82 -23.56 0.66
CA GLU A 97 -1.85 -24.40 -0.04
C GLU A 97 -0.87 -23.55 -0.87
N GLN A 98 -1.28 -22.36 -1.31
CA GLN A 98 -0.40 -21.40 -1.97
C GLN A 98 0.43 -20.63 -0.94
N ARG A 99 1.77 -20.69 -1.06
CA ARG A 99 2.68 -19.91 -0.22
C ARG A 99 2.71 -18.45 -0.65
N TRP A 100 1.73 -17.68 -0.20
CA TRP A 100 1.78 -16.23 -0.25
C TRP A 100 2.65 -15.68 0.88
N PRO A 101 3.58 -14.73 0.63
CA PRO A 101 4.25 -14.02 1.71
C PRO A 101 3.24 -13.35 2.66
N ASN A 102 3.53 -13.32 3.96
CA ASN A 102 2.57 -12.84 4.97
C ASN A 102 2.25 -11.33 4.83
N HIS A 103 3.25 -10.52 4.51
CA HIS A 103 3.06 -9.08 4.24
C HIS A 103 1.93 -8.84 3.23
N TRP A 104 1.95 -9.65 2.20
CA TRP A 104 1.09 -9.61 1.05
C TRP A 104 -0.37 -9.98 1.36
N LEU A 105 -0.57 -11.00 2.20
CA LEU A 105 -1.89 -11.33 2.76
C LEU A 105 -2.43 -10.22 3.67
N ASN A 106 -1.55 -9.63 4.50
CA ASN A 106 -1.92 -8.59 5.44
C ASN A 106 -2.32 -7.30 4.73
N LEU A 107 -1.61 -6.93 3.68
CA LEU A 107 -1.90 -5.76 2.86
C LEU A 107 -3.27 -5.89 2.17
N ARG A 108 -3.54 -7.03 1.52
CA ARG A 108 -4.85 -7.28 0.90
C ARG A 108 -6.01 -7.25 1.91
N ARG A 109 -5.84 -7.88 3.08
CA ARG A 109 -6.84 -7.83 4.16
C ARG A 109 -7.10 -6.40 4.64
N PHE A 110 -6.04 -5.60 4.75
CA PHE A 110 -6.13 -4.21 5.10
C PHE A 110 -6.95 -3.44 4.05
N TYR A 111 -6.65 -3.58 2.76
CA TYR A 111 -7.37 -2.89 1.68
C TYR A 111 -8.87 -3.23 1.65
N LEU A 112 -9.19 -4.52 1.72
CA LEU A 112 -10.56 -4.98 1.62
C LEU A 112 -11.41 -4.57 2.81
N ASN A 113 -10.84 -4.58 4.01
CA ASN A 113 -11.57 -4.14 5.19
C ASN A 113 -11.80 -2.62 5.19
N ASP A 114 -10.91 -1.82 4.60
CA ASP A 114 -11.16 -0.38 4.43
C ASP A 114 -12.28 -0.11 3.44
N LEU A 115 -12.16 -0.72 2.25
CA LEU A 115 -13.18 -0.63 1.22
C LEU A 115 -14.55 -0.96 1.82
N ARG A 116 -14.65 -2.07 2.56
CA ARG A 116 -15.87 -2.47 3.28
C ARG A 116 -16.43 -1.35 4.14
N LYS A 117 -15.62 -0.76 5.03
CA LYS A 117 -16.10 0.27 5.95
C LYS A 117 -16.56 1.54 5.24
N LYS A 118 -15.87 1.94 4.18
CA LYS A 118 -16.24 3.13 3.41
C LYS A 118 -17.47 2.91 2.58
N ILE A 119 -17.57 1.76 1.94
CA ILE A 119 -18.77 1.35 1.22
C ILE A 119 -19.97 1.34 2.17
N ARG A 120 -19.83 0.89 3.42
CA ARG A 120 -20.89 1.00 4.43
C ARG A 120 -21.22 2.44 4.80
N ALA A 121 -20.22 3.31 4.96
CA ALA A 121 -20.39 4.70 5.38
C ALA A 121 -20.72 5.70 4.24
N HIS A 122 -20.61 5.26 2.99
CA HIS A 122 -20.64 6.11 1.81
C HIS A 122 -21.97 6.86 1.66
N LYS A 123 -21.88 8.14 1.27
CA LYS A 123 -23.01 9.01 0.93
C LYS A 123 -22.74 9.62 -0.45
N SER A 124 -23.78 9.69 -1.28
CA SER A 124 -23.68 10.31 -2.62
C SER A 124 -23.11 11.73 -2.53
N GLY A 125 -22.20 12.06 -3.44
CA GLY A 125 -21.46 13.32 -3.49
C GLY A 125 -20.25 13.41 -2.56
N VAL A 126 -20.03 12.42 -1.68
CA VAL A 126 -18.87 12.41 -0.77
C VAL A 126 -17.77 11.56 -1.38
N LYS A 127 -16.71 12.21 -1.85
CA LYS A 127 -15.49 11.52 -2.27
C LYS A 127 -14.74 11.03 -1.05
N THR A 128 -14.30 9.78 -1.10
CA THR A 128 -13.41 9.22 -0.10
C THR A 128 -12.33 8.43 -0.84
N ASN A 129 -11.07 8.75 -0.61
CA ASN A 129 -9.99 7.87 -1.04
C ASN A 129 -10.03 6.60 -0.19
N LEU A 130 -9.70 5.41 -0.71
CA LEU A 130 -9.33 4.25 0.12
C LEU A 130 -8.05 4.63 0.93
N PHE A 131 -8.06 5.10 2.21
CA PHE A 131 -8.02 4.28 3.44
C PHE A 131 -8.61 4.85 4.77
N ASN A 132 -9.10 3.97 5.65
CA ASN A 132 -9.37 4.11 7.10
C ASN A 132 -9.65 2.73 7.78
N LEU A 133 -8.69 2.18 8.54
CA LEU A 133 -8.93 1.06 9.47
C LEU A 133 -8.15 1.18 10.78
N LYS A 134 -8.88 1.01 11.89
CA LYS A 134 -8.46 0.09 12.96
C LYS A 134 -9.10 -1.28 12.68
N ILE A 135 -8.47 -2.44 12.90
CA ILE A 135 -8.45 -3.11 14.21
C ILE A 135 -7.47 -4.27 14.39
N SER A 136 -7.18 -4.56 15.66
CA SER A 136 -6.44 -5.71 16.20
C SER A 136 -7.31 -6.80 16.86
N SER A 137 -8.63 -6.58 16.98
CA SER A 137 -9.71 -7.56 17.26
C SER A 137 -11.06 -6.83 17.05
N ASP A 138 -12.21 -7.52 16.93
CA ASP A 138 -13.50 -6.87 16.64
C ASP A 138 -13.90 -5.73 17.64
N ASP A 139 -13.32 -5.66 18.84
CA ASP A 139 -13.61 -4.65 19.87
C ASP A 139 -12.72 -3.39 19.83
N GLU A 140 -11.59 -3.38 19.12
CA GLU A 140 -10.66 -2.23 19.08
C GLU A 140 -11.00 -1.18 17.97
N LEU A 141 -12.19 -1.28 17.38
CA LEU A 141 -12.67 -0.48 16.22
C LEU A 141 -12.76 1.02 16.48
N SER A 142 -12.64 1.44 17.74
CA SER A 142 -13.27 2.66 18.24
C SER A 142 -12.41 3.93 18.17
N THR A 143 -11.12 3.90 17.81
CA THR A 143 -10.26 5.09 18.07
C THR A 143 -9.20 5.46 17.00
N LEU A 144 -9.63 5.92 15.82
CA LEU A 144 -8.87 6.63 14.75
C LEU A 144 -7.79 5.88 13.96
N CYS A 145 -8.08 5.71 12.68
CA CYS A 145 -7.10 5.78 11.61
C CYS A 145 -7.34 7.08 10.82
N ILE A 146 -6.27 7.64 10.25
CA ILE A 146 -6.25 9.00 9.70
C ILE A 146 -5.73 8.96 8.26
N GLY A 147 -6.55 9.45 7.33
CA GLY A 147 -6.18 9.80 5.96
C GLY A 147 -5.88 11.30 5.80
N LEU A 148 -5.54 11.75 4.59
CA LEU A 148 -5.07 13.13 4.36
C LEU A 148 -6.10 14.18 4.78
N ASP A 149 -7.38 13.97 4.47
CA ASP A 149 -8.45 14.91 4.83
C ASP A 149 -8.54 15.08 6.36
N SER A 150 -8.41 13.99 7.11
CA SER A 150 -8.42 14.02 8.57
C SER A 150 -7.15 14.65 9.15
N LEU A 151 -5.98 14.51 8.49
CA LEU A 151 -4.74 15.21 8.88
C LEU A 151 -4.85 16.73 8.76
N LEU A 152 -5.69 17.21 7.83
CA LEU A 152 -5.83 18.62 7.48
C LEU A 152 -7.01 19.30 8.18
N THR A 153 -7.93 18.56 8.81
CA THR A 153 -9.02 19.13 9.63
C THR A 153 -8.66 19.24 11.11
N ASN A 154 -9.38 20.11 11.83
CA ASN A 154 -9.25 20.28 13.28
C ASN A 154 -9.75 19.06 14.11
N ASP A 155 -10.26 18.02 13.46
CA ASP A 155 -10.92 16.88 14.12
C ASP A 155 -9.94 15.96 14.88
N LEU A 156 -8.63 16.17 14.70
CA LEU A 156 -7.57 15.44 15.39
C LEU A 156 -7.08 16.12 16.67
N ILE A 157 -7.56 17.33 16.96
CA ILE A 157 -7.21 18.05 18.18
C ILE A 157 -7.60 17.19 19.39
N GLY A 158 -6.60 16.78 20.17
CA GLY A 158 -6.78 15.95 21.37
C GLY A 158 -6.74 14.44 21.15
N ARG A 159 -6.80 13.94 19.91
CA ARG A 159 -6.88 12.50 19.61
C ARG A 159 -5.56 11.84 19.16
N HIS A 160 -4.48 12.60 19.08
CA HIS A 160 -3.15 12.13 18.64
C HIS A 160 -2.59 10.90 19.40
N LYS A 161 -3.01 10.68 20.66
CA LYS A 161 -2.60 9.51 21.47
C LYS A 161 -3.37 8.25 21.14
N GLU A 162 -4.52 8.35 20.49
CA GLU A 162 -5.33 7.20 20.10
C GLU A 162 -4.89 6.61 18.75
N VAL A 163 -4.23 7.43 17.93
CA VAL A 163 -3.86 7.08 16.56
C VAL A 163 -2.72 6.08 16.57
N THR A 164 -3.00 4.90 16.05
CA THR A 164 -2.01 3.83 15.90
C THR A 164 -1.74 3.50 14.43
N HIS A 165 -2.55 4.00 13.50
CA HIS A 165 -2.46 3.65 12.07
C HIS A 165 -2.76 4.86 11.18
N VAL A 166 -1.91 5.11 10.20
CA VAL A 166 -2.06 6.19 9.21
C VAL A 166 -1.80 5.63 7.81
N ASN A 167 -2.67 5.94 6.87
CA ASN A 167 -2.47 5.62 5.45
C ASN A 167 -2.73 6.89 4.62
N LEU A 168 -1.74 7.24 3.81
CA LEU A 168 -1.71 8.40 2.94
C LEU A 168 -1.27 8.00 1.53
N ASP A 169 -1.65 6.79 1.11
CA ASP A 169 -1.36 6.28 -0.21
C ASP A 169 -2.16 7.04 -1.27
N TYR A 170 -1.61 7.17 -2.49
CA TYR A 170 -2.30 7.79 -3.64
C TYR A 170 -2.85 9.19 -3.37
N GLN A 171 -2.11 10.01 -2.60
CA GLN A 171 -2.53 11.35 -2.21
C GLN A 171 -1.87 12.46 -3.05
N GLY A 172 -1.07 12.09 -4.05
CA GLY A 172 -0.31 13.04 -4.86
C GLY A 172 0.70 13.87 -4.06
N LEU A 173 1.12 13.38 -2.89
CA LEU A 173 2.01 14.09 -1.97
C LEU A 173 3.39 14.28 -2.60
N LYS A 174 3.83 15.53 -2.70
CA LYS A 174 5.19 15.87 -3.15
C LYS A 174 6.21 15.90 -2.01
N GLU A 175 5.71 16.09 -0.79
CA GLU A 175 6.51 16.17 0.42
C GLU A 175 5.99 15.18 1.46
N PHE A 176 6.88 14.73 2.34
CA PHE A 176 6.49 13.86 3.44
C PHE A 176 5.61 14.63 4.43
N PRO A 177 4.43 14.11 4.80
CA PRO A 177 3.47 14.81 5.65
C PRO A 177 3.96 14.82 7.11
N THR A 178 4.74 15.83 7.48
CA THR A 178 5.40 15.94 8.81
C THR A 178 4.44 15.91 10.00
N MET A 179 3.16 16.22 9.78
CA MET A 179 2.11 16.14 10.80
C MET A 179 1.96 14.73 11.40
N VAL A 180 2.30 13.67 10.66
CA VAL A 180 2.21 12.28 11.17
C VAL A 180 3.11 12.03 12.39
N PHE A 181 4.15 12.84 12.58
CA PHE A 181 5.07 12.69 13.71
C PHE A 181 4.45 13.03 15.06
N ARG A 182 3.27 13.68 15.08
CA ARG A 182 2.51 13.96 16.31
C ARG A 182 1.84 12.71 16.89
N PHE A 183 1.74 11.62 16.13
CA PHE A 183 1.08 10.39 16.58
C PHE A 183 2.06 9.48 17.33
N GLU A 184 2.23 9.74 18.63
CA GLU A 184 3.19 9.04 19.50
C GLU A 184 2.98 7.52 19.55
N ASN A 185 1.74 7.07 19.36
CA ASN A 185 1.36 5.66 19.41
C ASN A 185 1.24 5.01 18.02
N LEU A 186 1.68 5.69 16.96
CA LEU A 186 1.64 5.17 15.60
C LEU A 186 2.48 3.89 15.47
N THR A 187 1.83 2.80 15.08
CA THR A 187 2.45 1.49 14.84
C THR A 187 2.52 1.15 13.36
N LYS A 188 1.65 1.73 12.51
CA LYS A 188 1.69 1.53 11.05
C LYS A 188 1.53 2.83 10.29
N LEU A 189 2.40 3.06 9.30
CA LEU A 189 2.36 4.21 8.41
C LEU A 189 2.53 3.75 6.96
N SER A 190 1.56 4.10 6.12
CA SER A 190 1.61 3.88 4.67
C SER A 190 1.53 5.21 3.94
N ILE A 191 2.45 5.46 3.00
CA ILE A 191 2.47 6.65 2.13
C ILE A 191 2.91 6.23 0.72
N GLU A 192 2.45 5.07 0.25
CA GLU A 192 2.80 4.50 -1.04
C GLU A 192 2.16 5.27 -2.21
N ASN A 193 2.70 5.13 -3.42
CA ASN A 193 2.14 5.74 -4.64
C ASN A 193 1.94 7.26 -4.51
N ASN A 194 2.98 7.95 -4.06
CA ASN A 194 3.06 9.41 -3.99
C ASN A 194 4.29 9.90 -4.78
N GLN A 195 4.66 11.16 -4.61
CA GLN A 195 5.81 11.80 -5.27
C GLN A 195 6.85 12.27 -4.25
N ILE A 196 6.97 11.59 -3.11
CA ILE A 196 7.88 11.97 -2.02
C ILE A 196 9.32 11.71 -2.44
N ILE A 197 10.19 12.70 -2.23
CA ILE A 197 11.62 12.64 -2.58
C ILE A 197 12.50 12.36 -1.35
N THR A 198 12.07 12.82 -0.17
CA THR A 198 12.88 12.75 1.05
C THR A 198 12.06 12.30 2.25
N ILE A 199 12.64 11.43 3.09
CA ILE A 199 12.10 11.07 4.39
C ILE A 199 12.72 12.00 5.46
N PRO A 200 11.94 12.78 6.23
CA PRO A 200 12.46 13.68 7.25
C PRO A 200 13.16 12.94 8.39
N SER A 201 14.15 13.58 9.01
CA SER A 201 14.90 13.01 10.13
C SER A 201 14.03 12.74 11.37
N GLU A 202 12.93 13.47 11.47
CA GLU A 202 11.89 13.41 12.50
C GLU A 202 11.09 12.11 12.45
N ILE A 203 11.31 11.24 11.44
CA ILE A 203 10.78 9.88 11.42
C ILE A 203 11.11 9.12 12.73
N ASN A 204 12.23 9.45 13.39
CA ASN A 204 12.61 8.89 14.69
C ASN A 204 11.64 9.19 15.85
N GLN A 205 10.72 10.15 15.68
CA GLN A 205 9.68 10.44 16.65
C GLN A 205 8.66 9.30 16.73
N LEU A 206 8.49 8.53 15.66
CA LEU A 206 7.57 7.39 15.57
C LEU A 206 8.14 6.13 16.27
N ARG A 207 8.54 6.23 17.53
CA ARG A 207 9.25 5.16 18.28
C ARG A 207 8.45 3.86 18.42
N ASN A 208 7.15 3.90 18.22
CA ASN A 208 6.26 2.75 18.27
C ASN A 208 6.01 2.09 16.90
N LEU A 209 6.57 2.64 15.83
CA LEU A 209 6.33 2.18 14.47
C LEU A 209 6.86 0.75 14.27
N GLN A 210 6.01 -0.09 13.71
CA GLN A 210 6.25 -1.50 13.41
C GLN A 210 6.23 -1.77 11.91
N GLU A 211 5.44 -1.02 11.15
CA GLU A 211 5.32 -1.19 9.70
C GLU A 211 5.38 0.18 9.02
N LEU A 212 6.30 0.33 8.06
CA LEU A 212 6.48 1.54 7.27
C LEU A 212 6.46 1.19 5.79
N TYR A 213 5.47 1.70 5.07
CA TYR A 213 5.29 1.50 3.63
C TYR A 213 5.47 2.82 2.90
N LEU A 214 6.48 2.88 2.04
CA LEU A 214 6.92 4.06 1.29
C LEU A 214 7.24 3.68 -0.16
N GLY A 215 6.70 2.57 -0.65
CA GLY A 215 6.91 2.10 -2.01
C GLY A 215 6.33 3.05 -3.05
N PHE A 216 6.77 2.90 -4.30
CA PHE A 216 6.22 3.65 -5.44
C PHE A 216 6.24 5.17 -5.21
N ASN A 217 7.38 5.68 -4.74
CA ASN A 217 7.64 7.10 -4.55
C ASN A 217 8.88 7.50 -5.37
N LYS A 218 9.45 8.68 -5.10
CA LYS A 218 10.68 9.18 -5.73
C LYS A 218 11.81 9.32 -4.71
N ILE A 219 11.81 8.51 -3.66
CA ILE A 219 12.70 8.70 -2.50
C ILE A 219 14.15 8.43 -2.93
N GLU A 220 15.02 9.41 -2.69
CA GLU A 220 16.43 9.35 -3.07
C GLU A 220 17.34 8.95 -1.90
N SER A 221 16.91 9.23 -0.66
CA SER A 221 17.69 8.91 0.54
C SER A 221 16.82 8.58 1.75
N ILE A 222 17.38 7.77 2.65
CA ILE A 222 16.81 7.42 3.96
C ILE A 222 17.68 8.10 5.03
N PRO A 223 17.10 8.80 6.03
CA PRO A 223 17.88 9.47 7.06
C PRO A 223 18.51 8.46 8.02
N GLU A 224 19.69 8.79 8.57
CA GLU A 224 20.37 8.00 9.60
C GLU A 224 19.51 7.74 10.85
N THR A 225 18.53 8.62 11.09
CA THR A 225 17.62 8.51 12.21
C THR A 225 16.60 7.37 12.07
N ILE A 226 16.50 6.71 10.89
CA ILE A 226 15.63 5.54 10.67
C ILE A 226 15.94 4.41 11.65
N SER A 227 17.21 4.25 12.04
CA SER A 227 17.70 3.25 12.98
C SER A 227 17.10 3.37 14.39
N HIS A 228 16.52 4.52 14.73
CA HIS A 228 15.81 4.72 16.00
C HIS A 228 14.44 4.02 16.05
N LEU A 229 13.92 3.55 14.91
CA LEU A 229 12.69 2.77 14.84
C LEU A 229 12.93 1.32 15.30
N ARG A 230 13.33 1.15 16.56
CA ARG A 230 13.75 -0.17 17.12
C ARG A 230 12.66 -1.24 17.09
N LYS A 231 11.38 -0.84 16.98
CA LYS A 231 10.22 -1.75 16.88
C LYS A 231 9.82 -2.07 15.44
N LEU A 232 10.47 -1.47 14.44
CA LEU A 232 10.14 -1.66 13.04
C LEU A 232 10.40 -3.10 12.63
N LYS A 233 9.37 -3.76 12.10
CA LYS A 233 9.35 -5.14 11.64
C LYS A 233 9.33 -5.22 10.12
N ILE A 234 8.63 -4.29 9.46
CA ILE A 234 8.49 -4.25 8.01
C ILE A 234 8.87 -2.86 7.52
N LEU A 235 9.78 -2.81 6.55
CA LEU A 235 10.16 -1.61 5.83
C LEU A 235 10.04 -1.84 4.32
N PHE A 236 9.04 -1.21 3.70
CA PHE A 236 8.80 -1.33 2.26
C PHE A 236 9.19 -0.03 1.56
N LEU A 237 10.22 -0.09 0.73
CA LEU A 237 10.83 1.03 0.00
C LEU A 237 11.04 0.69 -1.48
N ALA A 238 10.35 -0.34 -1.98
CA ALA A 238 10.50 -0.77 -3.35
C ALA A 238 10.03 0.30 -4.35
N ARG A 239 10.56 0.29 -5.57
CA ARG A 239 10.21 1.25 -6.64
C ARG A 239 10.38 2.70 -6.18
N ASN A 240 11.61 3.03 -5.78
CA ASN A 240 12.08 4.37 -5.44
C ASN A 240 13.40 4.67 -6.18
N ASN A 241 14.05 5.78 -5.86
CA ASN A 241 15.30 6.22 -6.48
C ASN A 241 16.52 6.07 -5.55
N LEU A 242 16.49 5.11 -4.62
CA LEU A 242 17.56 4.96 -3.62
C LEU A 242 18.86 4.50 -4.28
N GLU A 243 19.92 5.29 -4.17
CA GLU A 243 21.26 4.88 -4.65
C GLU A 243 22.12 4.21 -3.58
N THR A 244 21.87 4.54 -2.31
CA THR A 244 22.58 4.01 -1.15
C THR A 244 21.64 3.87 0.05
N LEU A 245 22.08 3.16 1.09
CA LEU A 245 21.40 3.08 2.37
C LEU A 245 22.28 3.73 3.46
N PRO A 246 21.68 4.36 4.48
CA PRO A 246 22.41 4.95 5.59
C PRO A 246 23.19 3.89 6.38
N ASP A 247 24.34 4.26 6.95
CA ASP A 247 25.19 3.30 7.68
C ASP A 247 24.49 2.75 8.93
N SER A 248 23.49 3.44 9.45
CA SER A 248 22.70 2.99 10.59
C SER A 248 21.58 2.00 10.28
N ILE A 249 21.27 1.72 9.00
CA ILE A 249 20.13 0.87 8.61
C ILE A 249 20.15 -0.52 9.25
N GLY A 250 21.35 -1.08 9.50
CA GLY A 250 21.54 -2.35 10.21
C GLY A 250 21.22 -2.31 11.70
N GLY A 251 20.87 -1.14 12.25
CA GLY A 251 20.43 -0.92 13.62
C GLY A 251 18.92 -1.15 13.84
N LEU A 252 18.17 -1.53 12.80
CA LEU A 252 16.77 -1.93 12.92
C LEU A 252 16.66 -3.34 13.54
N GLU A 253 16.80 -3.42 14.86
CA GLU A 253 16.93 -4.69 15.62
C GLU A 253 15.74 -5.64 15.49
N SER A 254 14.53 -5.10 15.31
CA SER A 254 13.29 -5.90 15.18
C SER A 254 12.91 -6.20 13.73
N LEU A 255 13.72 -5.79 12.75
CA LEU A 255 13.36 -5.88 11.34
C LEU A 255 13.31 -7.33 10.88
N LYS A 256 12.17 -7.70 10.31
CA LYS A 256 11.89 -9.03 9.78
C LYS A 256 11.89 -9.04 8.27
N GLU A 257 11.36 -7.98 7.65
CA GLU A 257 11.20 -7.89 6.21
C GLU A 257 11.60 -6.50 5.74
N ILE A 258 12.45 -6.45 4.72
CA ILE A 258 12.79 -5.21 4.01
C ILE A 258 12.73 -5.43 2.51
N PHE A 259 11.97 -4.57 1.84
CA PHE A 259 11.76 -4.60 0.39
C PHE A 259 12.39 -3.36 -0.23
N LEU A 260 13.44 -3.57 -1.03
CA LEU A 260 14.22 -2.54 -1.70
C LEU A 260 14.31 -2.78 -3.21
N PHE A 261 13.47 -3.67 -3.75
CA PHE A 261 13.53 -4.00 -5.17
C PHE A 261 13.18 -2.79 -6.05
N ASP A 262 13.65 -2.80 -7.30
CA ASP A 262 13.48 -1.70 -8.26
C ASP A 262 13.94 -0.35 -7.67
N ASN A 263 15.19 -0.29 -7.23
CA ASN A 263 15.87 0.92 -6.80
C ASN A 263 17.20 1.06 -7.57
N LEU A 264 18.02 2.04 -7.21
CA LEU A 264 19.31 2.32 -7.85
C LEU A 264 20.51 1.91 -6.97
N ILE A 265 20.29 1.03 -5.99
CA ILE A 265 21.28 0.75 -4.94
C ILE A 265 22.49 0.06 -5.56
N TRP A 266 23.66 0.67 -5.45
CA TRP A 266 24.91 0.14 -6.03
C TRP A 266 25.89 -0.39 -4.99
N LYS A 267 25.70 -0.05 -3.71
CA LYS A 267 26.44 -0.62 -2.57
C LYS A 267 25.55 -0.75 -1.34
N LEU A 268 25.86 -1.72 -0.48
CA LEU A 268 25.25 -1.89 0.83
C LEU A 268 26.27 -1.47 1.91
N PRO A 269 25.86 -0.77 2.99
CA PRO A 269 26.75 -0.48 4.10
C PRO A 269 27.05 -1.74 4.90
N GLU A 270 28.20 -1.80 5.58
CA GLU A 270 28.62 -2.98 6.35
C GLU A 270 27.60 -3.37 7.43
N SER A 271 26.93 -2.38 8.02
CA SER A 271 25.90 -2.62 9.03
C SER A 271 24.71 -3.42 8.47
N PHE A 272 24.37 -3.25 7.19
CA PHE A 272 23.24 -3.94 6.56
C PHE A 272 23.47 -5.45 6.51
N LEU A 273 24.73 -5.90 6.43
CA LEU A 273 25.08 -7.31 6.47
C LEU A 273 24.66 -8.00 7.78
N LYS A 274 24.44 -7.25 8.87
CA LYS A 274 23.93 -7.77 10.15
C LYS A 274 22.50 -8.34 10.03
N LEU A 275 21.77 -7.97 8.98
CA LEU A 275 20.42 -8.46 8.70
C LEU A 275 20.42 -9.85 8.03
N LYS A 276 21.57 -10.32 7.53
CA LYS A 276 21.68 -11.61 6.84
C LYS A 276 21.27 -12.76 7.76
N GLY A 277 20.36 -13.61 7.29
CA GLY A 277 19.83 -14.75 8.04
C GLY A 277 18.86 -14.40 9.17
N LYS A 278 18.57 -13.10 9.41
CA LYS A 278 17.61 -12.64 10.43
C LYS A 278 16.39 -11.97 9.82
N CYS A 279 16.58 -11.34 8.67
CA CYS A 279 15.59 -10.56 7.96
C CYS A 279 15.48 -11.08 6.52
N PHE A 280 14.27 -11.18 6.02
CA PHE A 280 14.01 -11.33 4.60
C PHE A 280 14.34 -10.01 3.90
N VAL A 281 15.25 -10.06 2.95
CA VAL A 281 15.75 -8.89 2.22
C VAL A 281 15.50 -9.10 0.74
N ASN A 282 14.65 -8.27 0.13
CA ASN A 282 14.50 -8.24 -1.32
C ASN A 282 15.27 -7.04 -1.90
N LEU A 283 16.26 -7.32 -2.74
CA LEU A 283 17.13 -6.36 -3.43
C LEU A 283 17.09 -6.54 -4.96
N GLU A 284 16.09 -7.24 -5.50
CA GLU A 284 15.95 -7.47 -6.94
C GLU A 284 15.95 -6.14 -7.72
N ASN A 285 16.43 -6.17 -8.96
CA ASN A 285 16.44 -5.00 -9.85
C ASN A 285 17.09 -3.74 -9.21
N ASN A 286 18.23 -3.94 -8.55
CA ASN A 286 19.14 -2.87 -8.12
C ASN A 286 20.42 -2.86 -8.97
N ARG A 287 21.36 -1.95 -8.65
CA ARG A 287 22.65 -1.81 -9.35
C ARG A 287 23.81 -2.48 -8.59
N LEU A 288 23.50 -3.43 -7.72
CA LEU A 288 24.50 -4.15 -6.93
C LEU A 288 25.33 -5.06 -7.83
N LYS A 289 26.66 -4.96 -7.75
CA LYS A 289 27.56 -5.91 -8.44
C LYS A 289 27.42 -7.33 -7.88
N ASN A 290 27.28 -7.44 -6.56
CA ASN A 290 27.07 -8.69 -5.85
C ASN A 290 25.95 -8.47 -4.83
N ASN A 291 24.92 -9.32 -4.85
CA ASN A 291 23.87 -9.30 -3.84
C ASN A 291 24.18 -10.36 -2.76
N PRO A 292 24.65 -9.98 -1.55
CA PRO A 292 24.97 -10.93 -0.49
C PRO A 292 23.75 -11.59 0.16
N PHE A 293 22.55 -11.16 -0.24
CA PHE A 293 21.24 -11.70 0.15
C PHE A 293 20.57 -12.46 -1.00
N ALA A 294 21.24 -12.63 -2.15
CA ALA A 294 20.73 -13.47 -3.21
C ALA A 294 20.46 -14.87 -2.66
N ILE A 295 19.26 -15.36 -2.89
CA ILE A 295 18.93 -16.76 -2.68
C ILE A 295 19.59 -17.50 -3.85
N ASP A 296 20.55 -18.36 -3.52
CA ASP A 296 21.16 -19.26 -4.50
C ASP A 296 20.14 -20.34 -4.87
N TRP A 297 19.36 -20.05 -5.92
CA TRP A 297 18.36 -20.98 -6.43
C TRP A 297 19.01 -22.23 -7.04
N ASP A 298 20.22 -22.13 -7.57
CA ASP A 298 20.99 -23.24 -8.17
C ASP A 298 21.47 -24.21 -7.08
N SER A 299 21.88 -23.70 -5.90
CA SER A 299 22.16 -24.52 -4.72
C SER A 299 20.93 -25.26 -4.15
N MET A 300 19.71 -24.78 -4.45
CA MET A 300 18.46 -25.32 -3.91
C MET A 300 17.72 -26.26 -4.86
N MET A 301 18.12 -26.32 -6.14
CA MET A 301 17.60 -27.28 -7.12
C MET A 301 18.75 -28.17 -7.61
N PRO A 302 18.98 -29.35 -7.00
CA PRO A 302 19.95 -30.29 -7.56
C PRO A 302 19.52 -30.68 -8.98
N ASP A 303 20.48 -30.62 -9.91
CA ASP A 303 20.39 -30.92 -11.35
C ASP A 303 19.10 -31.64 -11.78
N LEU A 304 18.21 -30.92 -12.45
CA LEU A 304 17.06 -31.50 -13.14
C LEU A 304 17.42 -32.14 -14.50
N ASP A 305 18.71 -32.16 -14.86
CA ASP A 305 19.19 -32.71 -16.14
C ASP A 305 19.67 -34.17 -16.07
N SER A 306 19.35 -34.91 -15.00
CA SER A 306 19.53 -36.37 -15.00
C SER A 306 18.21 -37.10 -15.29
N LYS A 307 17.77 -37.11 -16.56
CA LYS A 307 17.12 -38.25 -17.22
C LYS A 307 16.84 -38.02 -18.70
#